data_AF-A0A846PUF9-F1
#
_entry.id   AF-A0A846PUF9-F1
#
_cell.length_a   1.000
_cell.length_b   1.000
_cell.length_c   1.000
_cell.angle_alpha   90.00
_cell.angle_beta   90.00
_cell.angle_gamma   90.00
#
_symmetry.space_group_name_H-M   'P 1'
#
loop_
_entity.id
_entity.type
_entity.pdbx_description
1 polymer ?
#
loop_
_entity_poly.entity_id
_entity_poly.type
_entity_poly.pdbx_seq_one_letter_code
_entity_poly.pdbx_strand_id
1 'polypeptide(L)'
;MINILGVVRTNFVDLEYVPSKDDVVAEFYVEPNKISFEKTCNHIAGESSIGTWTEVKTMKPRIWKDLKPSVFSIRKKEKIVR
;
A
#
# COMPACT_ATOMS: atom_id res chain seq x y z
N MET A 1 13.49 8.71 11.97
CA MET A 1 13.47 10.06 11.38
C MET A 1 12.08 10.33 10.85
N ILE A 2 11.37 11.30 11.42
CA ILE A 2 10.04 11.71 10.96
C ILE A 2 10.27 12.75 9.86
N ASN A 3 9.94 12.41 8.61
CA ASN A 3 10.05 13.35 7.51
C ASN A 3 8.84 14.30 7.54
N ILE A 4 9.05 15.48 8.13
CA ILE A 4 8.13 16.61 8.06
C ILE A 4 8.52 17.38 6.80
N LEU A 5 7.77 17.19 5.71
CA LEU A 5 7.62 18.08 4.54
C LEU A 5 6.74 17.35 3.50
N GLY A 6 5.48 17.76 3.34
CA GLY A 6 4.62 17.43 2.18
C GLY A 6 4.46 15.94 1.83
N VAL A 7 4.04 15.12 2.80
CA VAL A 7 4.03 13.65 2.65
C VAL A 7 2.95 13.20 1.68
N VAL A 8 3.36 12.89 0.45
CA VAL A 8 2.62 11.97 -0.41
C VAL A 8 2.48 10.64 0.34
N ARG A 9 1.29 10.35 0.87
CA ARG A 9 0.98 9.11 1.60
C ARG A 9 0.69 7.96 0.63
N THR A 10 1.65 7.66 -0.24
CA THR A 10 1.57 6.53 -1.19
C THR A 10 2.52 5.40 -0.85
N ASN A 11 3.06 5.35 0.37
CA ASN A 11 3.91 4.25 0.81
C ASN A 11 3.09 3.22 1.61
N PHE A 12 2.52 2.27 0.87
CA PHE A 12 1.79 1.12 1.38
C PHE A 12 2.64 -0.15 1.38
N VAL A 13 3.87 -0.11 0.84
CA VAL A 13 4.78 -1.27 0.86
C VAL A 13 5.48 -1.34 2.20
N ASP A 14 5.27 -2.46 2.90
CA ASP A 14 5.88 -2.78 4.18
C ASP A 14 6.15 -4.28 4.23
N LEU A 15 7.31 -4.70 3.73
CA LEU A 15 7.69 -6.11 3.60
C LEU A 15 8.07 -6.77 4.95
N GLU A 16 8.20 -5.97 6.01
CA GLU A 16 8.41 -6.44 7.38
C GLU A 16 7.07 -6.65 8.11
N TYR A 17 5.95 -6.21 7.53
CA TYR A 17 4.62 -6.43 8.09
C TYR A 17 4.29 -7.93 8.07
N VAL A 18 3.88 -8.45 9.22
CA VAL A 18 3.38 -9.82 9.36
C VAL A 18 1.89 -9.75 9.66
N PRO A 19 1.00 -10.18 8.74
CA PRO A 19 -0.43 -10.17 8.97
C PRO A 19 -0.81 -10.98 10.22
N SER A 20 -1.72 -10.43 10.99
CA SER A 20 -2.35 -11.13 12.11
C SER A 20 -3.47 -12.05 11.63
N LYS A 21 -3.98 -12.89 12.54
CA LYS A 21 -5.15 -13.75 12.27
C LYS A 21 -6.45 -12.97 12.00
N ASP A 22 -6.50 -11.69 12.39
CA ASP A 22 -7.68 -10.84 12.27
C ASP A 22 -7.61 -9.97 11.00
N ASP A 23 -6.49 -10.01 10.26
CA ASP A 23 -6.33 -9.31 8.99
C ASP A 23 -6.96 -10.09 7.83
N VAL A 24 -7.56 -9.36 6.90
CA VAL A 24 -7.99 -9.91 5.62
C VAL A 24 -6.82 -9.84 4.64
N VAL A 25 -6.35 -11.00 4.18
CA VAL A 25 -5.29 -11.10 3.16
C VAL A 25 -5.90 -11.28 1.79
N ALA A 26 -5.53 -10.42 0.85
CA ALA A 26 -5.86 -10.54 -0.56
C ALA A 26 -4.61 -10.91 -1.37
N GLU A 27 -4.81 -11.65 -2.47
CA GLU A 27 -3.76 -12.00 -3.42
C GLU A 27 -4.17 -11.57 -4.81
N PHE A 28 -3.27 -10.87 -5.50
CA PHE A 28 -3.50 -10.38 -6.85
C PHE A 28 -2.40 -10.85 -7.80
N TYR A 29 -2.80 -11.30 -8.98
CA TYR A 29 -1.94 -11.36 -10.16
C TYR A 29 -1.94 -9.99 -10.84
N VAL A 30 -0.76 -9.44 -11.12
CA VAL A 30 -0.62 -8.04 -11.55
C VAL A 30 0.31 -7.89 -12.74
N GLU A 31 -0.18 -7.19 -13.75
CA GLU A 31 0.61 -6.76 -14.90
C GLU A 31 0.67 -5.23 -14.95
N PRO A 32 1.82 -4.63 -14.58
CA PRO A 32 1.97 -3.18 -14.63
C PRO A 32 1.88 -2.64 -16.07
N ASN A 33 1.18 -1.52 -16.25
CA ASN A 33 1.13 -0.79 -17.52
C ASN A 33 1.93 0.51 -17.41
N LYS A 34 3.09 0.59 -18.07
CA LYS A 34 3.97 1.79 -18.15
C LYS A 34 4.41 2.35 -16.78
N ILE A 35 4.26 1.60 -15.69
CA ILE A 35 4.72 1.96 -14.35
C ILE A 35 5.48 0.79 -13.72
N SER A 36 6.28 1.06 -12.69
CA SER A 36 7.00 0.01 -11.98
C SER A 36 6.05 -0.90 -11.20
N PHE A 37 6.44 -2.16 -11.02
CA PHE A 37 5.66 -3.14 -10.24
C PHE A 37 5.35 -2.63 -8.82
N GLU A 38 6.34 -2.00 -8.18
CA GLU A 38 6.18 -1.40 -6.84
C GLU A 38 5.19 -0.24 -6.81
N LYS A 39 5.20 0.63 -7.84
CA LYS A 39 4.20 1.70 -7.96
C LYS A 39 2.80 1.11 -8.17
N THR A 40 2.68 0.05 -8.96
CA THR A 40 1.42 -0.68 -9.10
C THR A 40 0.94 -1.28 -7.77
N CYS A 41 1.83 -1.88 -6.98
CA CYS A 41 1.49 -2.42 -5.66
C CYS A 41 0.94 -1.33 -4.73
N ASN A 42 1.60 -0.16 -4.69
CA ASN A 42 1.12 0.98 -3.91
C ASN A 42 -0.26 1.49 -4.37
N HIS A 43 -0.51 1.52 -5.68
CA HIS A 43 -1.81 1.91 -6.22
C HIS A 43 -2.90 0.90 -5.85
N ILE A 44 -2.62 -0.41 -5.98
CA ILE A 44 -3.59 -1.46 -5.61
C ILE A 44 -3.97 -1.32 -4.15
N ALA A 45 -2.99 -1.28 -3.24
CA ALA A 45 -3.26 -1.18 -1.82
C ALA A 45 -4.00 0.13 -1.46
N GLY A 46 -3.55 1.26 -2.01
CA GLY A 46 -4.21 2.55 -1.77
C GLY A 46 -5.67 2.55 -2.20
N GLU A 47 -5.94 2.24 -3.48
CA GLU A 47 -7.29 2.32 -4.07
C GLU A 47 -8.24 1.23 -3.58
N SER A 48 -7.72 0.12 -3.03
CA SER A 48 -8.55 -0.93 -2.43
C SER A 48 -8.88 -0.68 -0.95
N SER A 49 -8.46 0.45 -0.38
CA SER A 49 -8.64 0.75 1.04
C SER A 49 -8.82 2.26 1.29
N ILE A 50 -7.87 2.93 1.95
CA ILE A 50 -8.00 4.34 2.40
C ILE A 50 -7.20 5.34 1.57
N GLY A 51 -6.53 4.90 0.50
CA GLY A 51 -5.77 5.74 -0.42
C GLY A 51 -6.62 6.24 -1.59
N THR A 52 -6.06 7.19 -2.35
CA THR A 52 -6.61 7.65 -3.62
C THR A 52 -5.48 8.22 -4.48
N TRP A 53 -5.77 8.54 -5.75
CA TRP A 53 -4.82 9.08 -6.74
C TRP A 53 -4.16 10.41 -6.36
N THR A 54 -4.62 11.06 -5.29
CA THR A 54 -4.10 12.34 -4.78
C THR A 54 -3.99 12.35 -3.25
N GLU A 55 -3.33 13.37 -2.72
CA GLU A 55 -3.22 13.56 -1.27
C GLU A 55 -4.55 13.97 -0.65
N VAL A 56 -4.99 13.21 0.34
CA VAL A 56 -6.15 13.57 1.17
C VAL A 56 -5.67 14.45 2.33
N LYS A 57 -5.71 15.78 2.14
CA LYS A 57 -5.26 16.77 3.15
C LYS A 57 -6.00 16.68 4.48
N THR A 58 -7.19 16.10 4.48
CA THR A 58 -8.03 15.91 5.68
C THR A 58 -7.81 14.56 6.38
N MET A 59 -6.88 13.73 5.91
CA MET A 59 -6.63 12.39 6.46
C MET A 59 -6.06 12.46 7.88
N LYS A 60 -6.89 12.07 8.87
CA LYS A 60 -6.51 12.00 10.27
C LYS A 60 -5.37 10.99 10.48
N PRO A 61 -4.30 11.32 11.24
CA PRO A 61 -3.19 10.41 11.50
C PRO A 61 -3.62 9.07 12.12
N ARG A 62 -4.66 9.09 12.96
CA ARG A 62 -5.23 7.87 13.55
C ARG A 62 -5.82 6.92 12.51
N ILE A 63 -6.60 7.45 11.57
CA ILE A 63 -7.20 6.64 10.50
C ILE A 63 -6.11 5.99 9.65
N TRP A 64 -5.06 6.75 9.32
CA TRP A 64 -3.89 6.22 8.63
C TRP A 64 -3.19 5.12 9.46
N LYS A 65 -3.00 5.33 10.76
CA LYS A 65 -2.35 4.32 11.61
C LYS A 65 -3.16 3.03 11.71
N ASP A 66 -4.48 3.16 11.85
CA ASP A 66 -5.36 2.05 12.21
C ASP A 66 -5.88 1.28 10.99
N LEU A 67 -6.03 1.93 9.83
CA LEU A 67 -6.68 1.34 8.64
C LEU A 67 -5.79 1.28 7.38
N LYS A 68 -4.55 1.77 7.43
CA LYS A 68 -3.66 1.72 6.26
C LYS A 68 -3.37 0.25 5.90
N PRO A 69 -3.59 -0.15 4.65
CA PRO A 69 -3.19 -1.48 4.19
C PRO A 69 -1.66 -1.59 4.09
N SER A 70 -1.18 -2.83 4.08
CA SER A 70 0.23 -3.13 3.90
C SER A 70 0.39 -4.15 2.78
N VAL A 71 1.13 -3.79 1.74
CA VAL A 71 1.69 -4.76 0.81
C VAL A 71 2.87 -5.41 1.51
N PHE A 72 2.69 -6.65 1.92
CA PHE A 72 3.64 -7.39 2.75
C PHE A 72 4.39 -8.48 1.97
N SER A 73 3.94 -8.83 0.76
CA SER A 73 4.62 -9.83 -0.08
C SER A 73 4.58 -9.43 -1.55
N ILE A 74 5.77 -9.27 -2.16
CA ILE A 74 5.92 -9.02 -3.59
C ILE A 74 6.73 -10.15 -4.24
N ARG A 75 6.09 -10.92 -5.10
CA ARG A 75 6.69 -12.01 -5.90
C ARG A 75 6.70 -11.62 -7.38
N LYS A 76 7.73 -10.86 -7.77
CA LYS A 76 7.81 -10.22 -9.11
C LYS A 76 7.87 -11.21 -10.27
N LYS A 77 8.55 -12.36 -10.11
CA LYS A 77 8.68 -13.36 -11.18
C LYS A 77 7.35 -14.02 -11.49
N GLU A 78 6.58 -14.30 -10.44
CA GLU A 78 5.25 -14.90 -10.46
C GLU A 78 4.14 -13.86 -10.72
N LYS A 79 4.50 -12.57 -10.72
CA LYS A 79 3.57 -11.43 -10.82
C LYS A 79 2.50 -11.42 -9.75
N ILE A 80 2.82 -11.93 -8.56
CA ILE A 80 1.88 -11.98 -7.43
C ILE A 80 2.23 -10.90 -6.40
N VAL A 81 1.20 -10.24 -5.90
CA VAL A 81 1.28 -9.33 -4.75
C VAL A 81 0.24 -9.71 -3.69
N ARG A 82 0.62 -9.54 -2.42
CA ARG A 82 -0.25 -9.59 -1.25
C ARG A 82 0.06 -8.41 -0.35
#